data_AF-A0A955P3K1-F1
#
_entry.id   AF-A0A955P3K1-F1
#
_cell.length_a   1.000
_cell.length_b   1.000
_cell.length_c   1.000
_cell.angle_alpha   90.00
_cell.angle_beta   90.00
_cell.angle_gamma   90.00
#
_symmetry.space_group_name_H-M   'P 1'
#
loop_
_entity.id
_entity.type
_entity.pdbx_description
1 polymer ?
#
loop_
_entity_poly.entity_id
_entity_poly.type
_entity_poly.pdbx_seq_one_letter_code
_entity_poly.pdbx_strand_id
1 'polypeptide(L)'
;MNQSETITITYLNRNGGGFAERVDLVQGTTIGQFLNQRDISVEHFTIRIVRGSQGGFTPSSDEPLQEGDRLSCVPLKIEGAIQA
;
A
#
# COMPACT_ATOMS: atom_id res chain seq x y z
N MET A 1 -21.40 -5.07 -20.71
CA MET A 1 -21.09 -5.31 -19.28
C MET A 1 -19.59 -5.26 -19.15
N ASN A 2 -19.02 -4.15 -18.68
CA ASN A 2 -17.61 -4.10 -18.37
C ASN A 2 -17.43 -4.87 -17.07
N GLN A 3 -16.90 -6.09 -17.16
CA GLN A 3 -16.33 -6.75 -16.00
C GLN A 3 -15.20 -5.83 -15.54
N SER A 4 -15.37 -5.19 -14.39
CA SER A 4 -14.25 -4.52 -13.75
C SER A 4 -13.20 -5.58 -13.50
N GLU A 5 -12.08 -5.54 -14.23
CA GLU A 5 -11.00 -6.47 -14.01
C GLU A 5 -10.52 -6.31 -12.56
N THR A 6 -10.39 -7.42 -11.84
CA THR A 6 -9.88 -7.44 -10.48
C THR A 6 -8.38 -7.75 -10.53
N ILE A 7 -7.60 -7.04 -9.72
CA ILE A 7 -6.19 -7.34 -9.47
C ILE A 7 -6.00 -7.76 -8.02
N THR A 8 -5.05 -8.63 -7.74
CA THR A 8 -4.64 -8.98 -6.38
C THR A 8 -3.26 -8.41 -6.08
N ILE A 9 -3.15 -7.71 -4.95
CA ILE A 9 -1.89 -7.20 -4.43
C ILE A 9 -1.52 -7.87 -3.11
N THR A 10 -0.25 -7.74 -2.72
CA THR A 10 0.21 -8.08 -1.37
C THR A 10 0.40 -6.79 -0.57
N TYR A 11 -0.39 -6.60 0.48
CA TYR A 11 -0.33 -5.44 1.35
C TYR A 11 0.31 -5.80 2.69
N LEU A 12 1.42 -5.13 3.03
CA LEU A 12 2.07 -5.24 4.33
C LEU A 12 1.41 -4.25 5.29
N ASN A 13 0.42 -4.73 6.05
CA ASN A 13 -0.31 -3.94 7.02
C ASN A 13 0.50 -3.67 8.31
N ARG A 14 0.06 -2.69 9.10
CA ARG A 14 0.69 -2.29 10.39
C ARG A 14 0.23 -3.14 11.58
N ASN A 15 -0.67 -4.11 11.40
CA ASN A 15 -1.43 -4.71 12.51
C ASN A 15 -0.60 -5.66 13.41
N GLY A 16 0.72 -5.74 13.25
CA GLY A 16 1.62 -6.49 14.13
C GLY A 16 1.50 -8.02 14.05
N GLY A 17 0.62 -8.55 13.20
CA GLY A 17 0.41 -10.00 13.04
C GLY A 17 1.50 -10.73 12.26
N GLY A 18 2.51 -10.02 11.73
CA GLY A 18 3.67 -10.60 11.05
C GLY A 18 3.44 -11.10 9.62
N PHE A 19 2.20 -11.09 9.12
CA PHE A 19 1.86 -11.56 7.77
C PHE A 19 1.34 -10.43 6.89
N ALA A 20 1.69 -10.52 5.60
CA ALA A 20 1.08 -9.67 4.58
C ALA A 20 -0.33 -10.18 4.21
N GLU A 21 -1.22 -9.27 3.88
CA GLU A 21 -2.58 -9.53 3.43
C GLU A 21 -2.63 -9.57 1.91
N ARG A 22 -3.39 -10.50 1.33
CA ARG A 22 -3.76 -10.44 -0.10
C ARG A 22 -5.04 -9.63 -0.22
N VAL A 23 -5.03 -8.63 -1.10
CA VAL A 23 -6.17 -7.74 -1.28
C VAL A 23 -6.56 -7.69 -2.75
N ASP A 24 -7.83 -7.98 -3.01
CA ASP A 24 -8.43 -7.86 -4.33
C ASP A 24 -8.98 -6.44 -4.52
N LEU A 25 -8.62 -5.83 -5.63
CA LEU A 25 -8.93 -4.44 -5.97
C LEU A 25 -9.48 -4.35 -7.38
N VAL A 26 -10.27 -3.32 -7.65
CA VAL A 26 -10.62 -2.97 -9.02
C VAL A 26 -9.37 -2.47 -9.74
N GLN A 27 -9.09 -3.00 -10.92
CA GLN A 27 -7.99 -2.55 -11.76
C GLN A 27 -8.09 -1.04 -12.01
N GLY A 28 -6.95 -0.35 -11.90
CA GLY A 28 -6.88 1.11 -11.98
C GLY A 28 -7.12 1.84 -10.66
N THR A 29 -7.40 1.12 -9.56
CA THR A 29 -7.36 1.71 -8.20
C THR A 29 -5.98 2.33 -7.96
N THR A 30 -5.94 3.61 -7.61
CA THR A 30 -4.67 4.29 -7.31
C THR A 30 -4.22 4.08 -5.88
N ILE A 31 -2.94 4.30 -5.62
CA ILE A 31 -2.37 4.26 -4.27
C ILE A 31 -3.14 5.18 -3.31
N GLY A 32 -3.43 6.43 -3.71
CA GLY A 32 -4.16 7.37 -2.88
C GLY A 32 -5.57 6.90 -2.54
N GLN A 33 -6.28 6.32 -3.50
CA GLN A 33 -7.62 5.75 -3.28
C GLN A 33 -7.56 4.58 -2.30
N PHE A 34 -6.61 3.66 -2.49
CA PHE A 34 -6.43 2.50 -1.62
C PHE A 34 -6.11 2.90 -0.18
N LEU A 35 -5.19 3.84 0.01
CA LEU A 35 -4.79 4.29 1.36
C LEU A 35 -5.91 5.06 2.07
N ASN A 36 -6.69 5.86 1.34
CA ASN A 36 -7.87 6.52 1.89
C ASN A 36 -8.95 5.52 2.36
N GLN A 37 -9.20 4.45 1.58
CA GLN A 37 -10.13 3.37 1.99
C GLN A 37 -9.70 2.64 3.27
N ARG A 38 -8.39 2.67 3.60
CA ARG A 38 -7.82 2.05 4.79
C ARG A 38 -7.60 3.06 5.94
N ASP A 39 -8.06 4.30 5.79
CA ASP A 39 -7.90 5.40 6.76
C ASP A 39 -6.43 5.66 7.14
N ILE A 40 -5.55 5.66 6.13
CA ILE A 40 -4.11 5.89 6.32
C ILE A 40 -3.78 7.35 6.02
N SER A 41 -3.38 8.09 7.06
CA SER A 41 -2.72 9.40 6.99
C SER A 41 -1.31 9.27 6.40
N VAL A 42 -1.19 9.38 5.08
CA VAL A 42 0.05 9.17 4.32
C VAL A 42 1.24 10.02 4.78
N GLU A 43 0.99 11.18 5.40
CA GLU A 43 1.98 12.07 6.00
C GLU A 43 2.78 11.44 7.15
N HIS A 44 2.29 10.33 7.71
CA HIS A 44 2.94 9.59 8.79
C HIS A 44 3.61 8.30 8.31
N PHE A 45 3.68 8.03 7.00
CA PHE A 45 4.19 6.77 6.48
C PHE A 45 5.13 6.96 5.28
N THR A 46 6.15 6.12 5.21
CA THR A 46 6.86 5.84 3.96
C THR A 46 6.09 4.77 3.19
N ILE A 47 5.66 5.13 1.98
CA ILE A 47 4.95 4.23 1.06
C ILE A 47 5.95 3.69 0.05
N ARG A 48 5.95 2.37 -0.17
CA ARG A 48 6.80 1.73 -1.17
C ARG A 48 6.05 0.62 -1.89
N ILE A 49 6.23 0.56 -3.21
CA ILE A 49 5.78 -0.56 -4.04
C ILE A 49 7.00 -1.37 -4.43
N VAL A 50 6.89 -2.69 -4.42
CA VAL A 50 7.78 -3.59 -5.17
C VAL A 50 6.97 -4.25 -6.27
N ARG A 51 7.38 -3.98 -7.51
CA ARG A 51 6.75 -4.48 -8.74
C ARG A 51 7.74 -5.35 -9.50
N GLY A 52 7.33 -6.54 -9.90
CA GLY A 52 8.24 -7.54 -10.48
C GLY A 52 9.08 -7.04 -11.66
N SER A 53 8.53 -6.15 -12.49
CA SER A 53 9.21 -5.59 -13.67
C SER A 53 10.10 -4.39 -13.38
N GLN A 54 9.94 -3.71 -12.24
CA GLN A 54 10.55 -2.39 -11.97
C GLN A 54 11.38 -2.36 -10.68
N GLY A 55 11.34 -3.41 -9.87
CA GLY A 55 11.93 -3.40 -8.55
C GLY A 55 11.10 -2.55 -7.58
N GLY A 56 11.76 -1.94 -6.59
CA GLY A 56 11.08 -1.20 -5.54
C GLY A 56 11.22 0.32 -5.65
N PHE A 57 10.11 1.06 -5.60
CA PHE A 57 10.06 2.51 -5.78
C PHE A 57 9.06 3.20 -4.84
N THR A 58 9.21 4.51 -4.68
CA THR A 58 8.28 5.38 -3.95
C THR A 58 7.23 5.91 -4.95
N PRO A 59 5.95 5.54 -4.82
CA PRO A 59 4.91 5.98 -5.76
C PRO A 59 4.41 7.39 -5.45
N SER A 60 3.81 8.04 -6.45
CA SER A 60 2.89 9.16 -6.24
C SER A 60 1.48 8.65 -5.90
N SER A 61 0.58 9.54 -5.48
CA SER A 61 -0.79 9.16 -5.07
C SER A 61 -1.68 8.70 -6.22
N ASP A 62 -1.36 9.12 -7.44
CA ASP A 62 -2.03 8.78 -8.70
C ASP A 62 -1.48 7.51 -9.36
N GLU A 63 -0.37 6.94 -8.85
CA GLU A 63 0.16 5.68 -9.35
C GLU A 63 -0.91 4.57 -9.23
N PRO A 64 -1.25 3.88 -10.34
CA PRO A 64 -2.18 2.76 -10.29
C PRO A 64 -1.50 1.53 -9.68
N LEU A 65 -2.23 0.83 -8.82
CA LEU A 65 -1.85 -0.50 -8.37
C LEU A 65 -1.98 -1.49 -9.53
N GLN A 66 -1.02 -2.40 -9.62
CA GLN A 66 -0.97 -3.44 -10.65
C GLN A 66 -1.01 -4.83 -10.02
N GLU A 67 -1.40 -5.82 -10.82
CA GLU A 67 -1.40 -7.23 -10.42
C GLU A 67 -0.04 -7.64 -9.85
N GLY A 68 -0.08 -8.27 -8.68
CA GLY A 68 1.12 -8.77 -8.01
C GLY A 68 1.98 -7.70 -7.33
N ASP A 69 1.56 -6.42 -7.33
CA ASP A 69 2.27 -5.38 -6.58
C ASP A 69 2.36 -5.75 -5.10
N ARG A 70 3.53 -5.49 -4.50
CA ARG A 70 3.73 -5.57 -3.06
C ARG A 70 3.82 -4.17 -2.49
N LEU A 71 2.77 -3.75 -1.79
CA LEU A 71 2.66 -2.44 -1.15
C LEU A 71 3.05 -2.53 0.32
N SER A 72 3.97 -1.68 0.76
CA SER A 72 4.29 -1.50 2.17
C SER A 72 4.07 -0.05 2.61
N CYS A 73 3.41 0.11 3.76
CA CYS A 73 3.25 1.39 4.44
C CYS A 73 3.96 1.30 5.79
N VAL A 74 5.14 1.89 5.88
CA VAL A 74 5.96 1.85 7.10
C VAL A 74 5.81 3.18 7.82
N PRO A 75 5.41 3.22 9.10
CA PRO A 75 5.36 4.48 9.84
C PRO A 75 6.71 5.22 9.77
N LEU A 76 6.67 6.51 9.46
CA LEU A 76 7.78 7.40 9.75
C LEU A 76 7.99 7.32 11.26
N LYS A 77 9.21 6.98 11.71
CA LYS A 77 9.50 6.78 13.13
C LYS A 77 9.03 8.00 13.95
N ILE A 78 7.97 7.83 14.73
CA ILE A 78 7.59 8.74 15.82
C ILE A 78 7.09 7.97 17.05
N GLU A 79 7.72 6.86 17.41
CA GLU A 79 7.52 6.28 18.75
C GLU A 79 8.89 5.88 19.30
N GLY A 80 9.41 6.73 20.20
CA GLY A 80 10.68 6.48 20.88
C GLY A 80 11.42 7.66 21.51
N ALA A 81 10.85 8.88 21.60
CA ALA A 81 11.56 10.00 22.24
C ALA A 81 10.73 10.94 23.10
N ILE A 82 9.58 10.53 23.66
CA ILE A 82 9.04 11.21 24.87
C ILE A 82 8.16 10.23 25.68
N GLN A 83 8.76 9.40 26.53
CA GLN A 83 8.13 9.00 27.80
C GLN A 83 9.16 8.44 28.78
N ALA A 84 9.17 9.05 29.97
CA ALA A 84 10.04 8.89 31.15
C ALA A 84 11.39 9.62 31.10
#